data_AF-A0A6M0HM86-F1
#
_entry.id   AF-A0A6M0HM86-F1
#
_cell.length_a   1.000
_cell.length_b   1.000
_cell.length_c   1.000
_cell.angle_alpha   90.00
_cell.angle_beta   90.00
_cell.angle_gamma   90.00
#
_symmetry.space_group_name_H-M   'P 1'
#
loop_
_entity.id
_entity.type
_entity.pdbx_description
1 polymer ?
#
loop_
_entity_poly.entity_id
_entity_poly.type
_entity_poly.pdbx_seq_one_letter_code
_entity_poly.pdbx_strand_id
1 'polypeptide(L)'
;MTRLLATLCLTTALCLPIAARADDAADRITVAKDLVQKTLIKNLETGFTGALEKTVATMPDEKAEAVRKEIRAEFDKQRTTMIDGLSKAYAEKFSLDELKHLSGIYDDKVYQKFQALNADPASTVTTISQASVTKLLNMLAIAAAGDAQANPAGAPMAPMPPR
;
A
#
# COMPACT_ATOMS: atom_id res chain seq x y z
N MET A 1 -39.37 48.46 -14.72
CA MET A 1 -38.20 48.08 -13.87
C MET A 1 -38.38 46.75 -13.10
N THR A 2 -39.55 46.11 -13.12
CA THR A 2 -39.79 44.81 -12.44
C THR A 2 -39.32 43.57 -13.22
N ARG A 3 -39.09 43.68 -14.53
CA ARG A 3 -38.65 42.54 -15.37
C ARG A 3 -37.17 42.17 -15.24
N LEU A 4 -36.31 43.13 -14.84
CA LEU A 4 -34.86 42.91 -14.67
C LEU A 4 -34.51 42.22 -13.35
N LEU A 5 -35.32 42.43 -12.30
CA LEU A 5 -35.13 41.76 -11.00
C LEU A 5 -35.48 40.27 -11.07
N ALA A 6 -36.53 39.92 -11.82
CA ALA A 6 -36.94 38.53 -11.98
C ALA A 6 -35.91 37.67 -12.73
N THR A 7 -35.14 38.27 -13.65
CA THR A 7 -34.10 37.55 -14.41
C THR A 7 -32.86 37.28 -13.57
N LEU A 8 -32.49 38.20 -12.66
CA LEU A 8 -31.31 38.06 -11.79
C LEU A 8 -31.49 36.93 -10.74
N CYS A 9 -32.70 36.79 -10.19
CA CYS A 9 -33.02 35.73 -9.23
C CYS A 9 -33.13 34.33 -9.88
N LEU A 10 -33.46 34.27 -11.18
CA LEU A 10 -33.54 33.00 -11.91
C LEU A 10 -32.14 32.45 -12.25
N THR A 11 -31.18 33.33 -12.51
CA THR A 11 -29.77 32.93 -12.77
C THR A 11 -29.04 32.44 -11.52
N THR A 12 -29.31 33.02 -10.34
CA THR A 12 -28.68 32.54 -9.09
C THR A 12 -29.23 31.19 -8.65
N ALA A 13 -30.53 30.93 -8.88
CA ALA A 13 -31.15 29.63 -8.59
C ALA A 13 -30.58 28.48 -9.45
N LEU A 14 -30.20 28.76 -10.70
CA LEU A 14 -29.69 27.74 -11.63
C LEU A 14 -28.21 27.38 -11.41
N CYS A 15 -27.40 28.28 -10.82
CA CYS A 15 -25.98 28.01 -10.54
C CYS A 15 -25.72 27.30 -9.21
N LEU A 16 -26.64 27.39 -8.24
CA LEU A 16 -26.52 26.76 -6.92
C LEU A 16 -26.33 25.22 -6.97
N PRO A 17 -27.10 24.43 -7.73
CA PRO A 17 -26.93 22.98 -7.74
C PRO A 17 -25.64 22.53 -8.43
N ILE A 18 -25.03 23.36 -9.28
CA ILE A 18 -23.77 23.05 -9.97
C ILE A 18 -22.58 23.35 -9.04
N ALA A 19 -22.61 24.48 -8.33
CA ALA A 19 -21.58 24.83 -7.35
C ALA A 19 -21.53 23.81 -6.20
N ALA A 20 -22.68 23.45 -5.62
CA ALA A 20 -22.75 22.46 -4.55
C ALA A 20 -22.25 21.06 -4.98
N ARG A 21 -22.40 20.68 -6.25
CA ARG A 21 -21.86 19.41 -6.79
C ARG A 21 -20.38 19.46 -7.11
N ALA A 22 -19.86 20.62 -7.52
CA ALA A 22 -18.43 20.80 -7.74
C ALA A 22 -17.67 20.76 -6.40
N ASP A 23 -18.20 21.41 -5.37
CA ASP A 23 -17.64 21.39 -4.02
C ASP A 23 -17.64 19.97 -3.44
N ASP A 24 -18.76 19.24 -3.56
CA ASP A 24 -18.84 17.84 -3.09
C ASP A 24 -17.85 16.92 -3.84
N ALA A 25 -17.70 17.06 -5.17
CA ALA A 25 -16.73 16.26 -5.92
C ALA A 25 -15.27 16.57 -5.54
N ALA A 26 -14.94 17.84 -5.32
CA ALA A 26 -13.60 18.26 -4.87
C ALA A 26 -13.31 17.77 -3.44
N ASP A 27 -14.30 17.83 -2.55
CA ASP A 27 -14.21 17.33 -1.19
C ASP A 27 -14.01 15.81 -1.16
N ARG A 28 -14.73 15.07 -2.00
CA ARG A 28 -14.53 13.61 -2.14
C ARG A 28 -13.10 13.28 -2.56
N ILE A 29 -12.55 13.98 -3.54
CA ILE A 29 -11.16 13.77 -3.97
C ILE A 29 -10.20 14.08 -2.82
N THR A 30 -10.45 15.17 -2.07
CA THR A 30 -9.58 15.57 -0.96
C THR A 30 -9.57 14.53 0.16
N VAL A 31 -10.74 14.07 0.61
CA VAL A 31 -10.84 13.02 1.64
C VAL A 31 -10.27 11.71 1.13
N ALA A 32 -10.50 11.35 -0.14
CA ALA A 32 -9.92 10.16 -0.74
C ALA A 32 -8.39 10.22 -0.83
N LYS A 33 -7.79 11.39 -1.09
CA LYS A 33 -6.33 11.59 -1.06
C LYS A 33 -5.77 11.32 0.33
N ASP A 34 -6.39 11.90 1.36
CA ASP A 34 -5.98 11.69 2.75
C ASP A 34 -6.07 10.21 3.14
N LEU A 35 -7.18 9.55 2.80
CA LEU A 35 -7.37 8.13 3.03
C LEU A 35 -6.31 7.28 2.31
N VAL A 36 -6.06 7.52 1.02
CA VAL A 36 -5.02 6.80 0.26
C VAL A 36 -3.64 7.00 0.89
N GLN A 37 -3.34 8.22 1.35
CA GLN A 37 -2.06 8.55 1.95
C GLN A 37 -1.84 7.84 3.29
N LYS A 38 -2.86 7.84 4.17
CA LYS A 38 -2.82 7.18 5.48
C LYS A 38 -2.75 5.66 5.41
N THR A 39 -3.20 5.07 4.31
CA THR A 39 -3.38 3.62 4.16
C THR A 39 -2.36 3.01 3.21
N LEU A 40 -2.63 3.09 1.91
CA LEU A 40 -1.90 2.41 0.85
C LEU A 40 -0.48 2.95 0.72
N ILE A 41 -0.34 4.28 0.68
CA ILE A 41 0.98 4.90 0.48
C ILE A 41 1.88 4.68 1.68
N LYS A 42 1.37 4.86 2.91
CA LYS A 42 2.15 4.63 4.13
C LYS A 42 2.68 3.19 4.21
N ASN A 43 1.83 2.21 3.90
CA ASN A 43 2.22 0.80 3.91
C ASN A 43 3.24 0.49 2.81
N LEU A 44 3.04 1.04 1.61
CA LEU A 44 3.96 0.89 0.51
C LEU A 44 5.32 1.52 0.80
N GLU A 45 5.35 2.73 1.37
CA GLU A 45 6.57 3.45 1.75
C GLU A 45 7.38 2.68 2.80
N THR A 46 6.69 2.09 3.78
CA THR A 46 7.32 1.23 4.79
C THR A 46 7.98 0.00 4.15
N GLY A 47 7.24 -0.72 3.31
CA GLY A 47 7.75 -1.91 2.61
C GLY A 47 8.87 -1.59 1.64
N PHE A 48 8.71 -0.52 0.85
CA PHE A 48 9.70 -0.04 -0.10
C PHE A 48 10.99 0.39 0.61
N THR A 49 10.91 1.15 1.70
CA THR A 49 12.10 1.55 2.46
C THR A 49 12.84 0.34 3.00
N GLY A 50 12.14 -0.63 3.58
CA GLY A 50 12.76 -1.87 4.05
C GLY A 50 13.45 -2.67 2.94
N ALA A 51 12.85 -2.75 1.76
CA ALA A 51 13.42 -3.42 0.60
C ALA A 51 14.62 -2.65 0.03
N LEU A 52 14.53 -1.33 -0.06
CA LEU A 52 15.61 -0.46 -0.51
C LEU A 52 16.82 -0.62 0.38
N GLU A 53 16.67 -0.50 1.70
CA GLU A 53 17.78 -0.60 2.64
C GLU A 53 18.46 -1.97 2.60
N LYS A 54 17.69 -3.07 2.49
CA LYS A 54 18.25 -4.42 2.28
C LYS A 54 19.06 -4.53 0.99
N THR A 55 18.60 -3.87 -0.07
CA THR A 55 19.24 -3.91 -1.38
C THR A 55 20.58 -3.16 -1.37
N VAL A 56 20.57 -1.93 -0.84
CA VAL A 56 21.78 -1.08 -0.83
C VAL A 56 22.79 -1.48 0.24
N ALA A 57 22.40 -2.24 1.27
CA ALA A 57 23.31 -2.74 2.31
C ALA A 57 24.47 -3.61 1.78
N THR A 58 24.33 -4.17 0.58
CA THR A 58 25.37 -4.99 -0.07
C THR A 58 26.29 -4.17 -0.98
N MET A 59 26.05 -2.86 -1.11
CA MET A 59 26.76 -1.98 -2.04
C MET A 59 27.81 -1.13 -1.30
N PRO A 60 28.87 -0.67 -2.00
CA PRO A 60 29.77 0.36 -1.46
C PRO A 60 29.02 1.66 -1.15
N ASP A 61 29.41 2.35 -0.07
CA ASP A 61 28.66 3.49 0.50
C ASP A 61 28.32 4.59 -0.52
N GLU A 62 29.27 5.01 -1.35
CA GLU A 62 29.03 6.05 -2.36
C GLU A 62 27.96 5.62 -3.39
N LYS A 63 27.97 4.34 -3.77
CA LYS A 63 26.98 3.77 -4.69
C LYS A 63 25.63 3.58 -3.99
N ALA A 64 25.64 3.13 -2.74
CA ALA A 64 24.44 2.97 -1.93
C ALA A 64 23.69 4.30 -1.77
N GLU A 65 24.40 5.39 -1.47
CA GLU A 65 23.82 6.73 -1.34
C GLU A 65 23.25 7.27 -2.66
N ALA A 66 23.97 7.10 -3.78
CA ALA A 66 23.47 7.49 -5.09
C ALA A 66 22.17 6.74 -5.44
N VAL A 67 22.14 5.43 -5.23
CA VAL A 67 20.96 4.59 -5.47
C VAL A 67 19.81 4.96 -4.53
N ARG A 68 20.06 5.17 -3.23
CA ARG A 68 19.03 5.62 -2.28
C ARG A 68 18.37 6.89 -2.78
N LYS A 69 19.16 7.88 -3.20
CA LYS A 69 18.66 9.18 -3.66
C LYS A 69 17.81 9.03 -4.93
N GLU A 70 18.31 8.31 -5.93
CA GLU A 70 17.61 8.13 -7.20
C GLU A 70 16.29 7.39 -7.04
N ILE A 71 16.30 6.24 -6.35
CA ILE A 71 15.11 5.40 -6.22
C ILE A 71 14.08 6.06 -5.29
N ARG A 72 14.51 6.81 -4.24
CA ARG A 72 13.56 7.61 -3.44
C ARG A 72 12.90 8.72 -4.27
N ALA A 73 13.66 9.41 -5.11
CA ALA A 73 13.09 10.43 -6.00
C ALA A 73 12.08 9.83 -6.99
N GLU A 74 12.34 8.63 -7.52
CA GLU A 74 11.38 7.94 -8.38
C GLU A 74 10.16 7.44 -7.60
N PHE A 75 10.36 6.92 -6.39
CA PHE A 75 9.27 6.54 -5.49
C PHE A 75 8.33 7.73 -5.22
N ASP A 76 8.85 8.93 -4.99
CA ASP A 76 8.03 10.12 -4.75
C ASP A 76 7.18 10.53 -5.97
N LYS A 77 7.71 10.36 -7.19
CA LYS A 77 6.94 10.59 -8.42
C LYS A 77 5.82 9.55 -8.58
N GLN A 78 6.14 8.28 -8.35
CA GLN A 78 5.16 7.20 -8.44
C GLN A 78 4.09 7.34 -7.35
N ARG A 79 4.49 7.69 -6.13
CA ARG A 79 3.59 8.05 -5.03
C ARG A 79 2.60 9.12 -5.44
N THR A 80 3.07 10.21 -6.04
CA THR A 80 2.19 11.31 -6.49
C THR A 80 1.17 10.83 -7.52
N THR A 81 1.63 10.05 -8.50
CA THR A 81 0.77 9.46 -9.54
C THR A 81 -0.27 8.51 -8.95
N MET A 82 0.14 7.67 -8.01
CA MET A 82 -0.75 6.75 -7.31
C MET A 82 -1.79 7.49 -6.47
N ILE A 83 -1.41 8.51 -5.71
CA ILE A 83 -2.34 9.31 -4.92
C ILE A 83 -3.41 9.92 -5.82
N ASP A 84 -3.01 10.53 -6.95
CA ASP A 84 -3.96 11.15 -7.87
C ASP A 84 -4.90 10.11 -8.51
N GLY A 85 -4.36 9.00 -9.02
CA GLY A 85 -5.17 7.95 -9.65
C GLY A 85 -6.13 7.25 -8.69
N LEU A 86 -5.64 6.83 -7.54
CA LEU A 86 -6.43 6.11 -6.54
C LEU A 86 -7.48 6.99 -5.88
N SER A 87 -7.15 8.26 -5.58
CA SER A 87 -8.13 9.18 -4.98
C SER A 87 -9.29 9.46 -5.92
N LYS A 88 -9.04 9.61 -7.23
CA LYS A 88 -10.10 9.74 -8.24
C LYS A 88 -10.97 8.49 -8.32
N ALA A 89 -10.36 7.31 -8.34
CA ALA A 89 -11.09 6.05 -8.36
C ALA A 89 -12.00 5.89 -7.12
N TYR A 90 -11.52 6.25 -5.94
CA TYR A 90 -12.34 6.21 -4.72
C TYR A 90 -13.42 7.30 -4.71
N ALA A 91 -13.11 8.53 -5.12
CA ALA A 91 -14.07 9.62 -5.18
C ALA A 91 -15.20 9.42 -6.20
N GLU A 92 -14.99 8.53 -7.17
CA GLU A 92 -16.02 8.09 -8.13
C GLU A 92 -16.96 7.03 -7.54
N LYS A 93 -16.45 6.14 -6.68
CA LYS A 93 -17.19 4.97 -6.19
C LYS A 93 -17.83 5.16 -4.82
N PHE A 94 -17.35 6.10 -4.02
CA PHE A 94 -17.83 6.35 -2.67
C PHE A 94 -18.39 7.77 -2.56
N SER A 95 -19.44 7.93 -1.76
CA SER A 95 -19.93 9.22 -1.32
C SER A 95 -18.96 9.90 -0.34
N LEU A 96 -19.14 11.20 -0.12
CA LEU A 96 -18.31 11.95 0.82
C LEU A 96 -18.41 11.41 2.25
N ASP A 97 -19.61 11.02 2.69
CA ASP A 97 -19.83 10.49 4.03
C ASP A 97 -19.18 9.12 4.22
N GLU A 98 -19.23 8.25 3.21
CA GLU A 98 -18.53 6.96 3.23
C GLU A 98 -17.01 7.17 3.29
N LEU A 99 -16.46 8.09 2.50
CA LEU A 99 -15.03 8.41 2.53
C LEU A 99 -14.60 8.98 3.89
N LYS A 100 -15.40 9.86 4.48
CA LYS A 100 -15.16 10.41 5.82
C LYS A 100 -15.25 9.32 6.89
N HIS A 101 -16.21 8.42 6.79
CA HIS A 101 -16.34 7.29 7.71
C HIS A 101 -15.11 6.37 7.64
N LEU A 102 -14.68 6.01 6.42
CA LEU A 102 -13.46 5.21 6.21
C LEU A 102 -12.23 5.92 6.78
N SER A 103 -12.05 7.22 6.50
CA SER A 103 -10.95 8.01 7.06
C SER A 103 -10.98 8.02 8.60
N GLY A 104 -12.16 8.15 9.19
CA GLY A 104 -12.34 8.14 10.64
C GLY A 104 -11.87 6.86 11.32
N ILE A 105 -11.97 5.70 10.66
CA ILE A 105 -11.43 4.42 11.18
C ILE A 105 -9.91 4.50 11.33
N TYR A 106 -9.21 5.10 10.36
CA TYR A 106 -7.75 5.23 10.41
C TYR A 106 -7.26 6.28 11.42
N ASP A 107 -8.12 7.22 11.79
CA ASP A 107 -7.87 8.21 12.84
C ASP A 107 -8.27 7.70 14.25
N ASP A 108 -8.99 6.58 14.34
CA ASP A 108 -9.38 5.98 15.62
C ASP A 108 -8.18 5.41 16.39
N LYS A 109 -8.08 5.75 17.68
CA LYS A 109 -6.95 5.37 18.54
C LYS A 109 -6.89 3.87 18.82
N VAL A 110 -8.04 3.20 18.91
CA VAL A 110 -8.08 1.74 19.13
C VAL A 110 -7.56 1.04 17.88
N TYR A 111 -8.00 1.48 16.71
CA TYR A 111 -7.53 0.96 15.44
C TYR A 111 -6.05 1.25 15.19
N GLN A 112 -5.55 2.44 15.52
CA GLN A 112 -4.13 2.75 15.46
C GLN A 112 -3.30 1.88 16.40
N LYS A 113 -3.77 1.61 17.62
CA LYS A 113 -3.13 0.67 18.55
C LYS A 113 -3.11 -0.75 17.99
N PHE A 114 -4.20 -1.19 17.37
CA PHE A 114 -4.26 -2.47 16.68
C PHE A 114 -3.24 -2.54 15.54
N GLN A 115 -3.16 -1.52 14.68
CA GLN A 115 -2.16 -1.47 13.60
C GLN A 115 -0.73 -1.51 14.14
N ALA A 116 -0.43 -0.74 15.19
CA ALA A 116 0.89 -0.72 15.82
C ALA A 116 1.29 -2.10 16.37
N LEU A 117 0.36 -2.79 17.05
CA LEU A 117 0.61 -4.14 17.57
C LEU A 117 0.91 -5.15 16.45
N ASN A 118 0.22 -5.05 15.31
CA ASN A 118 0.45 -5.94 14.16
C ASN A 118 1.72 -5.59 13.39
N ALA A 119 2.19 -4.35 13.44
CA ALA A 119 3.42 -3.92 12.79
C ALA A 119 4.68 -4.17 13.64
N ASP A 120 4.53 -4.31 14.96
CA ASP A 120 5.64 -4.53 15.88
C ASP A 120 6.23 -5.95 15.72
N PRO A 121 7.50 -6.10 15.29
CA PRO A 121 8.16 -7.39 15.17
C PRO A 121 8.29 -8.15 16.50
N ALA A 122 8.32 -7.42 17.62
CA ALA A 122 8.43 -7.98 18.96
C ALA A 122 7.05 -8.37 19.55
N SER A 123 5.95 -8.08 18.85
CA SER A 123 4.63 -8.43 19.36
C SER A 123 4.40 -9.93 19.36
N THR A 124 3.61 -10.40 20.33
CA THR A 124 3.15 -11.79 20.38
C THR A 124 2.39 -12.18 19.12
N VAL A 125 1.64 -11.25 18.53
CA VAL A 125 0.91 -11.46 17.27
C VAL A 125 1.88 -11.78 16.12
N THR A 126 2.93 -10.98 15.98
CA THR A 126 3.96 -11.20 14.95
C THR A 126 4.71 -12.51 15.20
N THR A 127 5.05 -12.81 16.45
CA THR A 127 5.76 -14.04 16.83
C THR A 127 4.95 -15.29 16.48
N ILE A 128 3.66 -15.31 16.83
CA ILE A 128 2.74 -16.41 16.49
C ILE A 128 2.63 -16.57 14.96
N SER A 129 2.51 -15.44 14.25
CA SER A 129 2.38 -15.43 12.79
C SER A 129 3.64 -15.99 12.11
N GLN A 130 4.83 -15.57 12.55
CA GLN A 130 6.10 -16.05 12.01
C GLN A 130 6.31 -17.54 12.28
N ALA A 131 5.98 -18.03 13.48
CA ALA A 131 6.07 -19.46 13.80
C ALA A 131 5.17 -20.31 12.87
N SER A 132 3.95 -19.82 12.61
CA SER A 132 3.00 -20.48 11.71
C SER A 132 3.49 -20.49 10.26
N VAL A 133 3.95 -19.35 9.74
CA VAL A 133 4.50 -19.25 8.38
C VAL A 133 5.74 -20.12 8.23
N THR A 134 6.64 -20.14 9.23
CA THR A 134 7.83 -20.98 9.23
C THR A 134 7.47 -22.46 9.14
N LYS A 135 6.45 -22.91 9.89
CA LYS A 135 5.96 -24.29 9.80
C LYS A 135 5.45 -24.61 8.39
N LEU A 136 4.68 -23.71 7.76
CA LEU A 136 4.18 -23.90 6.40
C LEU A 136 5.32 -23.95 5.38
N LEU A 137 6.31 -23.05 5.49
CA LEU A 137 7.49 -23.04 4.62
C LEU A 137 8.31 -24.33 4.77
N ASN A 138 8.47 -24.84 5.99
CA ASN A 138 9.14 -26.12 6.22
C ASN A 138 8.37 -27.30 5.60
N MET A 139 7.02 -27.30 5.69
CA MET A 139 6.21 -28.32 5.03
C MET A 139 6.33 -28.26 3.51
N LEU A 140 6.34 -27.06 2.92
CA LEU A 140 6.56 -26.86 1.49
C LEU A 140 7.96 -27.32 1.06
N ALA A 141 8.99 -27.00 1.85
CA ALA A 141 10.36 -27.44 1.58
C ALA A 141 10.48 -28.97 1.66
N ILE A 142 9.84 -29.61 2.63
CA ILE A 142 9.80 -31.08 2.74
C ILE A 142 9.05 -31.69 1.56
N ALA A 143 7.92 -31.12 1.15
CA ALA A 143 7.17 -31.59 -0.02
C ALA A 143 8.01 -31.47 -1.31
N ALA A 144 8.64 -30.31 -1.52
CA ALA A 144 9.52 -30.07 -2.68
C ALA A 144 10.77 -30.99 -2.67
N ALA A 145 11.32 -31.31 -1.50
CA ALA A 145 12.41 -32.28 -1.35
C ALA A 145 11.93 -33.73 -1.53
N GLY A 146 10.69 -34.04 -1.14
CA GLY A 146 10.06 -35.35 -1.36
C GLY A 146 9.87 -35.67 -2.84
N ASP A 147 9.53 -34.66 -3.66
CA ASP A 147 9.48 -34.80 -5.12
C ASP A 147 10.89 -34.95 -5.75
N ALA A 148 11.93 -34.39 -5.12
CA ALA A 148 13.31 -34.56 -5.57
C ALA A 148 13.87 -35.98 -5.27
N GLN A 149 13.24 -36.72 -4.36
CA GLN A 149 13.67 -38.08 -3.98
C GLN A 149 12.95 -39.19 -4.75
N ALA A 150 11.95 -38.84 -5.59
CA ALA A 150 11.24 -39.76 -6.47
C ALA A 150 11.92 -39.98 -7.83
N ASN A 151 13.09 -39.37 -8.10
CA ASN A 151 13.87 -39.60 -9.31
C ASN A 151 15.23 -40.25 -8.98
N PRO A 152 15.34 -41.60 -8.93
CA PRO A 152 16.60 -42.30 -8.68
C PRO A 152 17.53 -42.34 -9.91
N ALA A 153 17.58 -41.26 -10.70
CA ALA A 153 18.44 -41.15 -11.87
C ALA A 153 19.41 -39.98 -11.69
N GLY A 154 20.56 -40.22 -11.04
CA GLY A 154 21.67 -39.27 -11.10
C GLY A 154 22.64 -39.18 -9.94
N ALA A 155 22.68 -40.12 -8.98
CA ALA A 155 23.80 -40.15 -8.05
C ALA A 155 25.04 -40.74 -8.75
N PRO A 156 26.18 -40.02 -8.84
CA PRO A 156 27.41 -40.57 -9.38
C PRO A 156 27.85 -41.75 -8.52
N MET A 157 27.96 -42.92 -9.15
CA MET A 157 28.51 -44.13 -8.55
C MET A 157 29.89 -43.81 -7.96
N ALA A 158 30.04 -43.97 -6.64
CA ALA A 158 31.35 -43.96 -6.02
C ALA A 158 32.22 -45.06 -6.64
N PRO A 159 33.52 -44.82 -6.90
CA PRO A 159 34.37 -45.82 -7.56
C PRO A 159 34.52 -47.04 -6.66
N MET A 160 34.17 -48.22 -7.16
CA MET A 160 34.54 -49.48 -6.51
C MET A 160 36.07 -49.63 -6.54
N PRO A 161 36.72 -50.00 -5.43
CA PRO A 161 38.14 -50.25 -5.40
C PRO A 161 38.48 -51.59 -6.09
N PRO A 162 39.67 -51.72 -6.70
CA PRO A 162 40.04 -52.89 -7.48
C PRO A 162 40.46 -54.09 -6.61
N ARG A 163 39.83 -55.23 -6.95
CA ARG A 163 40.08 -56.64 -6.61
C ARG A 163 39.80 -57.12 -5.19
#